data_AF-A0A0F9H6T3-F1
#
_entry.id   AF-A0A0F9H6T3-F1
#
_cell.length_a   1.000
_cell.length_b   1.000
_cell.length_c   1.000
_cell.angle_alpha   90.00
_cell.angle_beta   90.00
_cell.angle_gamma   90.00
#
_symmetry.space_group_name_H-M   'P 1'
#
loop_
_entity.id
_entity.type
_entity.pdbx_description
1 polymer ?
#
loop_
_entity_poly.entity_id
_entity_poly.type
_entity_poly.pdbx_seq_one_letter_code
_entity_poly.pdbx_strand_id
1 'polypeptide(L)'
;VGRWFVVEIQSGKWDPRETAMKIVTLAHKHKIPIIGIEKGALKNAVEPYLREYMARYNRWFEIKPLTHGNQRKYDRVQWALQGRAQKGDIYLLQGEWNAKLIDQAVSFPSRYVHDDCIDALAYIDQLVMESISKFDIAAIEAQTQHQPLDPHAGY
;
A
#
# COMPACT_ATOMS: atom_id res chain seq x y z
N VAL A 1 10.09 -1.46 11.49
CA VAL A 1 9.30 -1.57 10.25
C VAL A 1 9.99 -2.58 9.33
N GLY A 2 9.26 -3.52 8.75
CA GLY A 2 9.83 -4.63 7.98
C GLY A 2 10.31 -4.27 6.57
N ARG A 3 10.98 -5.23 5.92
CA ARG A 3 11.42 -5.17 4.51
C ARG A 3 10.22 -5.14 3.58
N TRP A 4 10.32 -4.37 2.50
CA TRP A 4 9.30 -4.22 1.47
C TRP A 4 9.66 -5.05 0.26
N PHE A 5 8.70 -5.82 -0.24
CA PHE A 5 8.81 -6.57 -1.47
C PHE A 5 7.80 -6.03 -2.46
N VAL A 6 8.27 -5.22 -3.40
CA VAL A 6 7.43 -4.65 -4.45
C VAL A 6 7.33 -5.65 -5.58
N VAL A 7 6.14 -6.25 -5.70
CA VAL A 7 5.88 -7.34 -6.64
C VAL A 7 5.61 -6.82 -8.05
N GLU A 8 4.77 -5.80 -8.17
CA GLU A 8 4.33 -5.27 -9.46
C GLU A 8 3.86 -3.83 -9.31
N ILE A 9 4.24 -2.96 -10.25
CA ILE A 9 3.69 -1.62 -10.39
C ILE A 9 3.10 -1.50 -11.79
N GLN A 10 1.85 -1.04 -11.89
CA GLN A 10 1.24 -0.66 -13.16
C GLN A 10 1.03 0.85 -13.19
N SER A 11 1.44 1.50 -14.28
CA SER A 11 1.21 2.93 -14.50
C SER A 11 0.86 3.20 -15.96
N GLY A 12 0.00 4.17 -16.20
CA GLY A 12 -0.52 4.48 -17.53
C GLY A 12 -1.62 5.54 -17.47
N LYS A 13 -2.21 5.83 -18.62
CA LYS A 13 -3.40 6.69 -18.72
C LYS A 13 -4.60 5.80 -19.03
N TRP A 14 -5.55 5.77 -18.12
CA TRP A 14 -6.73 4.91 -18.19
C TRP A 14 -7.96 5.72 -17.81
N ASP A 15 -9.12 5.32 -18.32
CA ASP A 15 -10.39 5.83 -17.83
C ASP A 15 -10.72 5.25 -16.43
N PRO A 16 -11.67 5.84 -15.67
CA PRO A 16 -12.00 5.36 -14.33
C PRO A 16 -12.46 3.89 -14.28
N ARG A 17 -13.12 3.40 -15.33
CA ARG A 17 -13.64 2.03 -15.40
C ARG A 17 -12.53 1.03 -15.68
N GLU A 18 -11.63 1.35 -16.61
CA GLU A 18 -10.42 0.57 -16.87
C GLU A 18 -9.52 0.55 -15.64
N THR A 19 -9.34 1.69 -14.97
CA THR A 19 -8.56 1.80 -13.74
C THR A 19 -9.11 0.88 -12.65
N ALA A 20 -10.43 0.91 -12.40
CA ALA A 20 -11.07 0.03 -11.43
C ALA A 20 -10.87 -1.45 -11.76
N MET A 21 -10.99 -1.83 -13.03
CA MET A 21 -10.78 -3.21 -13.47
C MET A 21 -9.34 -3.66 -13.23
N LYS A 22 -8.35 -2.82 -13.57
CA LYS A 22 -6.93 -3.11 -13.34
C LYS A 22 -6.62 -3.28 -11.85
N ILE A 23 -7.14 -2.39 -10.99
CA ILE A 23 -6.97 -2.49 -9.53
C ILE A 23 -7.53 -3.82 -9.02
N VAL A 24 -8.76 -4.18 -9.39
CA VAL A 24 -9.39 -5.44 -8.93
C VAL A 24 -8.65 -6.67 -9.46
N THR A 25 -8.22 -6.64 -10.72
CA THR A 25 -7.46 -7.73 -11.34
C THR A 25 -6.12 -7.94 -10.61
N LEU A 26 -5.40 -6.86 -10.33
CA LEU A 26 -4.13 -6.90 -9.61
C LEU A 26 -4.31 -7.36 -8.16
N ALA A 27 -5.34 -6.84 -7.46
CA ALA A 27 -5.67 -7.23 -6.11
C ALA A 27 -6.08 -8.71 -6.02
N HIS A 28 -6.80 -9.21 -7.02
CA HIS A 28 -7.16 -10.62 -7.10
C HIS A 28 -5.93 -11.50 -7.36
N LYS A 29 -5.10 -11.14 -8.36
CA LYS A 29 -3.88 -11.85 -8.76
C LYS A 29 -2.93 -12.04 -7.57
N HIS A 30 -2.69 -10.97 -6.81
CA HIS A 30 -1.76 -10.96 -5.67
C HIS A 30 -2.45 -11.20 -4.31
N LYS A 31 -3.74 -11.57 -4.32
CA LYS A 31 -4.54 -11.83 -3.10
C LYS A 31 -4.44 -10.72 -2.05
N ILE A 32 -4.47 -9.48 -2.49
CA ILE A 32 -4.31 -8.29 -1.64
C ILE A 32 -5.57 -8.12 -0.77
N PRO A 33 -5.46 -7.90 0.55
CA PRO A 33 -6.62 -7.72 1.42
C PRO A 33 -7.14 -6.27 1.48
N ILE A 34 -6.24 -5.29 1.31
CA ILE A 34 -6.50 -3.86 1.53
C ILE A 34 -6.01 -3.05 0.33
N ILE A 35 -6.83 -2.14 -0.15
CA ILE A 35 -6.53 -1.22 -1.25
C ILE A 35 -6.52 0.20 -0.71
N GLY A 36 -5.37 0.87 -0.79
CA GLY A 36 -5.23 2.29 -0.47
C GLY A 36 -5.54 3.15 -1.70
N ILE A 37 -6.43 4.15 -1.57
CA ILE A 37 -6.70 5.13 -2.63
C ILE A 37 -6.68 6.53 -2.02
N GLU A 38 -5.91 7.45 -2.60
CA GLU A 38 -5.87 8.85 -2.16
C GLU A 38 -7.27 9.49 -2.24
N LYS A 39 -7.66 10.23 -1.19
CA LYS A 39 -8.91 10.99 -1.20
C LYS A 39 -8.89 12.06 -2.29
N GLY A 40 -9.94 12.09 -3.09
CA GLY A 40 -10.10 13.12 -4.11
C GLY A 40 -11.20 12.78 -5.11
N ALA A 41 -11.34 13.62 -6.14
CA ALA A 41 -12.32 13.43 -7.20
C ALA A 41 -12.13 12.10 -7.94
N LEU A 42 -10.87 11.70 -8.18
CA LEU A 42 -10.56 10.44 -8.87
C LEU A 42 -11.02 9.21 -8.08
N LYS A 43 -10.86 9.21 -6.75
CA LYS A 43 -11.38 8.13 -5.89
C LYS A 43 -12.89 8.00 -6.00
N ASN A 44 -13.61 9.13 -5.96
CA ASN A 44 -15.07 9.14 -6.06
C ASN A 44 -15.55 8.67 -7.44
N ALA A 45 -14.78 8.89 -8.50
CA ALA A 45 -15.08 8.41 -9.84
C ALA A 45 -14.83 6.89 -10.00
N VAL A 46 -13.81 6.34 -9.34
CA VAL A 46 -13.39 4.94 -9.49
C VAL A 46 -14.13 4.00 -8.54
N GLU A 47 -14.50 4.45 -7.34
CA GLU A 47 -15.10 3.61 -6.30
C GLU A 47 -16.40 2.88 -6.70
N PRO A 48 -17.36 3.50 -7.43
CA PRO A 48 -18.57 2.78 -7.87
C PRO A 48 -18.24 1.58 -8.75
N TYR A 49 -17.29 1.73 -9.68
CA TYR A 49 -16.85 0.65 -10.56
C TYR A 49 -16.09 -0.44 -9.79
N LEU A 50 -15.28 -0.06 -8.80
CA LEU A 50 -14.63 -1.03 -7.92
C LEU A 50 -15.66 -1.91 -7.20
N ARG A 51 -16.69 -1.31 -6.62
CA ARG A 51 -17.77 -2.05 -5.93
C ARG A 51 -18.56 -2.93 -6.88
N GLU A 52 -18.83 -2.47 -8.10
CA GLU A 52 -19.46 -3.28 -9.16
C GLU A 52 -18.63 -4.53 -9.47
N TYR A 53 -17.31 -4.38 -9.68
CA TYR A 53 -16.42 -5.50 -9.98
C TYR A 53 -16.22 -6.43 -8.79
N MET A 54 -16.11 -5.90 -7.57
CA MET A 54 -16.05 -6.71 -6.34
C MET A 54 -17.30 -7.60 -6.19
N ALA A 55 -18.49 -7.03 -6.45
CA ALA A 55 -19.73 -7.78 -6.45
C ALA A 55 -19.75 -8.85 -7.57
N ARG A 56 -19.34 -8.48 -8.78
CA ARG A 56 -19.29 -9.39 -9.94
C ARG A 56 -18.38 -10.60 -9.71
N TYR A 57 -17.22 -10.38 -9.10
CA TYR A 57 -16.25 -11.45 -8.84
C TYR A 57 -16.40 -12.08 -7.44
N ASN A 58 -17.43 -11.69 -6.69
CA ASN A 58 -17.67 -12.09 -5.31
C ASN A 58 -16.42 -12.02 -4.42
N ARG A 59 -15.64 -10.95 -4.56
CA ARG A 59 -14.42 -10.73 -3.78
C ARG A 59 -14.35 -9.30 -3.34
N TRP A 60 -14.45 -9.10 -2.03
CA TRP A 60 -14.47 -7.80 -1.38
C TRP A 60 -13.08 -7.48 -0.83
N PHE A 61 -12.67 -6.23 -1.01
CA PHE A 61 -11.42 -5.70 -0.50
C PHE A 61 -11.71 -4.51 0.41
N GLU A 62 -10.91 -4.32 1.46
CA GLU A 62 -11.02 -3.12 2.29
C GLU A 62 -10.44 -1.92 1.52
N ILE A 63 -11.29 -0.97 1.14
CA ILE A 63 -10.84 0.28 0.52
C ILE A 63 -10.52 1.29 1.62
N LYS A 64 -9.24 1.63 1.78
CA LYS A 64 -8.77 2.64 2.74
C LYS A 64 -8.49 3.97 2.04
N PRO A 65 -9.16 5.06 2.44
CA PRO A 65 -8.92 6.36 1.85
C PRO A 65 -7.68 7.03 2.46
N LEU A 66 -6.63 7.22 1.67
CA LEU A 66 -5.36 7.82 2.09
C LEU A 66 -5.41 9.35 2.02
N THR A 67 -4.65 10.02 2.88
CA THR A 67 -4.62 11.49 2.96
C THR A 67 -3.20 12.02 2.85
N HIS A 68 -3.01 13.09 2.09
CA HIS A 68 -1.71 13.75 1.96
C HIS A 68 -1.23 14.43 3.28
N GLY A 69 -2.10 14.52 4.31
CA GLY A 69 -1.74 14.98 5.66
C GLY A 69 -1.12 16.38 5.74
N ASN A 70 -1.44 17.29 4.80
CA ASN A 70 -0.75 18.58 4.60
C ASN A 70 0.78 18.52 4.49
N GLN A 71 1.35 17.32 4.34
CA GLN A 71 2.78 17.15 4.12
C GLN A 71 3.11 17.44 2.66
N ARG A 72 4.26 18.08 2.44
CA ARG A 72 4.75 18.29 1.08
C ARG A 72 5.08 16.93 0.48
N LYS A 73 4.77 16.77 -0.80
CA LYS A 73 5.08 15.55 -1.58
C LYS A 73 6.54 15.13 -1.43
N TYR A 74 7.45 16.11 -1.48
CA TYR A 74 8.88 15.91 -1.27
C TYR A 74 9.20 15.23 0.06
N ASP A 75 8.72 15.80 1.16
CA ASP A 75 8.99 15.29 2.52
C ASP A 75 8.43 13.88 2.69
N ARG A 76 7.21 13.63 2.17
CA ARG A 76 6.56 12.31 2.23
C ARG A 76 7.38 11.24 1.51
N VAL A 77 7.76 11.49 0.26
CA VAL A 77 8.54 10.53 -0.55
C VAL A 77 9.91 10.31 0.08
N GLN A 78 10.56 11.38 0.53
CA GLN A 78 11.87 11.29 1.17
C GLN A 78 11.82 10.46 2.46
N TRP A 79 10.87 10.72 3.35
CA TRP A 79 10.73 9.97 4.61
C TRP A 79 10.32 8.51 4.38
N ALA A 80 9.40 8.25 3.45
CA ALA A 80 8.92 6.91 3.17
C ALA A 80 9.99 6.05 2.50
N LEU A 81 10.70 6.57 1.49
CA LEU A 81 11.53 5.76 0.60
C LEU A 81 13.04 5.93 0.83
N GLN A 82 13.55 7.15 1.01
CA GLN A 82 15.00 7.38 1.07
C GLN A 82 15.63 6.63 2.26
N GLY A 83 15.03 6.74 3.45
CA GLY A 83 15.54 6.09 4.65
C GLY A 83 15.50 4.56 4.58
N ARG A 84 14.55 3.98 3.84
CA ARG A 84 14.43 2.52 3.63
C ARG A 84 15.40 2.03 2.57
N ALA A 85 15.53 2.77 1.47
CA ALA A 85 16.44 2.45 0.38
C ALA A 85 17.89 2.43 0.87
N GLN A 86 18.30 3.41 1.70
CA GLN A 86 19.64 3.46 2.29
C GLN A 86 19.97 2.26 3.17
N LYS A 87 18.95 1.65 3.80
CA LYS A 87 19.10 0.45 4.64
C LYS A 87 19.02 -0.86 3.85
N GLY A 88 18.70 -0.80 2.55
CA GLY A 88 18.45 -2.00 1.75
C GLY A 88 17.16 -2.71 2.12
N ASP A 89 16.15 -1.98 2.59
CA ASP A 89 14.86 -2.53 3.03
C ASP A 89 13.80 -2.57 1.91
N ILE A 90 14.13 -2.14 0.68
CA ILE A 90 13.23 -2.19 -0.48
C ILE A 90 13.78 -3.18 -1.50
N TYR A 91 13.02 -4.23 -1.77
CA TYR A 91 13.31 -5.27 -2.75
C TYR A 91 12.31 -5.16 -3.88
N LEU A 92 12.81 -5.00 -5.11
CA LEU A 92 11.99 -4.91 -6.31
C LEU A 92 12.07 -6.25 -7.04
N LEU A 93 10.92 -6.88 -7.30
CA LEU A 93 10.88 -8.00 -8.24
C LEU A 93 11.13 -7.47 -9.65
N GLN A 94 11.68 -8.31 -10.54
CA GLN A 94 11.94 -7.92 -11.92
C GLN A 94 10.64 -7.75 -12.70
N GLY A 95 10.54 -6.65 -13.45
CA GLY A 95 9.45 -6.33 -14.34
C GLY A 95 9.75 -5.11 -15.21
N GLU A 96 8.89 -4.85 -16.18
CA GLU A 96 9.04 -3.71 -17.10
C GLU A 96 8.95 -2.36 -16.37
N TRP A 97 8.23 -2.33 -15.24
CA TRP A 97 8.04 -1.15 -14.42
C TRP A 97 9.30 -0.71 -13.65
N ASN A 98 10.30 -1.59 -13.49
CA ASN A 98 11.51 -1.28 -12.72
C ASN A 98 12.28 -0.11 -13.34
N ALA A 99 12.45 -0.11 -14.67
CA ALA A 99 13.17 0.95 -15.36
C ALA A 99 12.51 2.32 -15.12
N LYS A 100 11.19 2.38 -15.24
CA LYS A 100 10.41 3.59 -14.96
C LYS A 100 10.53 4.00 -13.50
N LEU A 101 10.35 3.09 -12.54
CA LEU A 101 10.46 3.43 -11.13
C LEU A 101 11.85 3.98 -10.77
N ILE A 102 12.91 3.33 -11.27
CA ILE A 102 14.29 3.75 -11.01
C ILE A 102 14.57 5.12 -11.63
N ASP A 103 14.15 5.35 -12.86
CA ASP A 103 14.29 6.65 -13.54
C ASP A 103 13.59 7.77 -12.75
N GLN A 104 12.36 7.53 -12.28
CA GLN A 104 11.63 8.46 -11.42
C GLN A 104 12.36 8.70 -10.09
N ALA A 105 12.89 7.66 -9.45
CA ALA A 105 13.57 7.75 -8.17
C ALA A 105 14.89 8.55 -8.26
N VAL A 106 15.67 8.35 -9.33
CA VAL A 106 16.92 9.08 -9.58
C VAL A 106 16.65 10.53 -9.96
N SER A 107 15.59 10.77 -10.73
CA SER A 107 15.22 12.10 -11.20
C SER A 107 14.51 12.95 -10.15
N PHE A 108 14.02 12.37 -9.05
CA PHE A 108 13.31 13.11 -8.01
C PHE A 108 14.26 14.07 -7.27
N PRO A 109 13.89 15.35 -7.02
CA PRO A 109 12.56 15.96 -7.15
C PRO A 109 12.39 16.84 -8.41
N SER A 110 13.00 16.46 -9.53
CA SER A 110 12.87 17.19 -10.80
C SER A 110 11.41 17.35 -11.21
N ARG A 111 11.04 18.56 -11.63
CA ARG A 111 9.68 18.87 -12.10
C ARG A 111 9.39 18.40 -13.52
N TYR A 112 10.42 17.97 -14.24
CA TYR A 112 10.33 17.60 -15.66
C TYR A 112 10.04 16.11 -15.87
N VAL A 113 10.11 15.31 -14.80
CA VAL A 113 9.87 13.87 -14.84
C VAL A 113 8.65 13.56 -13.99
N HIS A 114 7.77 12.70 -14.50
CA HIS A 114 6.60 12.23 -13.75
C HIS A 114 7.04 11.45 -12.52
N ASP A 115 6.36 11.60 -11.40
CA ASP A 115 6.70 10.99 -10.10
C ASP A 115 5.58 10.08 -9.56
N ASP A 116 4.65 9.67 -10.42
CA ASP A 116 3.46 8.91 -10.02
C ASP A 116 3.80 7.57 -9.34
N CYS A 117 4.82 6.84 -9.81
CA CYS A 117 5.12 5.50 -9.26
C CYS A 117 5.76 5.61 -7.87
N ILE A 118 6.69 6.57 -7.69
CA ILE A 118 7.33 6.80 -6.40
C ILE A 118 6.35 7.42 -5.39
N ASP A 119 5.41 8.25 -5.83
CA ASP A 119 4.37 8.80 -4.97
C ASP A 119 3.39 7.72 -4.51
N ALA A 120 2.92 6.87 -5.43
CA ALA A 120 2.08 5.72 -5.11
C ALA A 120 2.78 4.76 -4.13
N LEU A 121 4.08 4.52 -4.32
CA LEU A 121 4.86 3.68 -3.40
C LEU A 121 5.03 4.34 -2.03
N ALA A 122 5.18 5.66 -1.95
CA ALA A 122 5.24 6.39 -0.69
C ALA A 122 3.91 6.32 0.09
N TYR A 123 2.77 6.32 -0.61
CA TYR A 123 1.45 6.14 0.01
C TYR A 123 1.26 4.77 0.69
N ILE A 124 2.01 3.74 0.29
CA ILE A 124 2.01 2.45 0.98
C ILE A 124 2.53 2.58 2.42
N ASP A 125 3.42 3.54 2.70
CA ASP A 125 3.93 3.75 4.05
C ASP A 125 2.81 4.17 5.01
N GLN A 126 1.95 5.09 4.56
CA GLN A 126 0.76 5.49 5.30
C GLN A 126 -0.20 4.30 5.50
N LEU A 127 -0.43 3.50 4.46
CA LEU A 127 -1.30 2.34 4.53
C LEU A 127 -0.79 1.30 5.53
N VAL A 128 0.53 1.08 5.58
CA VAL A 128 1.18 0.15 6.51
C VAL A 128 1.06 0.68 7.94
N MET A 129 1.34 1.95 8.19
CA MET A 129 1.17 2.54 9.53
C MET A 129 -0.27 2.40 10.01
N GLU A 130 -1.26 2.74 9.19
CA GLU A 130 -2.68 2.61 9.55
C GLU A 130 -3.12 1.16 9.73
N SER A 131 -2.49 0.20 9.05
CA SER A 131 -2.82 -1.22 9.18
C SER A 131 -2.15 -1.86 10.39
N ILE A 132 -0.90 -1.48 10.70
CA ILE A 132 -0.20 -1.90 11.92
C ILE A 132 -0.92 -1.36 13.16
N SER A 133 -1.33 -0.09 13.16
CA SER A 133 -2.05 0.52 14.28
C SER A 133 -3.40 -0.13 14.59
N LYS A 134 -3.98 -0.90 13.66
CA LYS A 134 -5.21 -1.68 13.90
C LYS A 134 -4.95 -3.01 14.60
N PHE A 135 -3.72 -3.52 14.60
CA PHE A 135 -3.35 -4.62 15.47
C PHE A 135 -3.15 -4.05 16.86
N ASP A 136 -4.12 -4.25 17.73
CA ASP A 136 -3.97 -3.94 19.16
C ASP A 136 -3.01 -4.97 19.75
N ILE A 137 -1.72 -4.68 19.66
CA ILE A 137 -0.64 -5.54 20.14
C ILE A 137 -0.86 -5.83 21.63
N ALA A 138 -1.39 -4.85 22.39
CA ALA A 138 -1.72 -5.05 23.80
C ALA A 138 -2.88 -6.03 24.01
N ALA A 139 -3.91 -6.02 23.16
CA ALA A 139 -4.99 -7.01 23.22
C ALA A 139 -4.53 -8.43 22.80
N ILE A 140 -3.59 -8.53 21.85
CA ILE A 140 -2.98 -9.81 21.46
C ILE A 140 -2.06 -10.33 22.57
N GLU A 141 -1.26 -9.46 23.20
CA GLU A 141 -0.42 -9.80 24.35
C GLU A 141 -1.25 -10.19 25.58
N ALA A 142 -2.37 -9.51 25.84
CA ALA A 142 -3.31 -9.86 26.91
C ALA A 142 -3.99 -11.21 26.69
N GLN A 143 -4.24 -11.60 25.43
CA GLN A 143 -4.75 -12.94 25.09
C GLN A 143 -3.65 -14.01 25.10
N THR A 144 -2.38 -13.61 25.01
CA THR A 144 -1.21 -14.51 24.99
C THR A 144 -0.56 -14.65 26.39
N GLN A 145 -1.01 -13.88 27.38
CA GLN A 145 -0.67 -14.14 28.79
C GLN A 145 -1.29 -15.48 29.19
N HIS A 146 -0.46 -16.52 29.17
CA HIS A 146 -0.77 -17.86 29.62
C HIS A 146 -1.24 -17.82 31.07
N GLN A 147 -2.55 -17.88 31.30
CA GLN A 147 -3.09 -18.27 32.60
C GLN A 147 -2.95 -19.79 32.70
N PRO A 148 -2.13 -20.33 33.63
CA PRO A 148 -2.11 -21.76 33.86
C PRO A 148 -3.50 -22.19 34.32
N LEU A 149 -4.09 -23.13 33.58
CA LEU A 149 -5.42 -23.66 33.84
C LEU A 149 -5.50 -24.45 35.17
N ASP A 150 -4.34 -24.79 35.76
CA ASP A 150 -4.24 -25.48 37.04
C ASP A 150 -2.98 -25.02 37.81
N PRO A 151 -3.12 -24.45 39.03
CA PRO A 151 -1.98 -24.06 39.86
C PRO A 151 -1.23 -25.24 40.50
N HIS A 152 -1.72 -26.48 40.40
CA HIS A 152 -1.12 -27.63 41.08
C HIS A 152 -0.28 -28.55 40.17
N ALA A 153 -0.48 -28.54 38.86
CA ALA A 153 0.31 -29.32 37.92
C ALA A 153 1.25 -28.38 37.16
N GLY A 154 2.37 -28.01 37.80
CA GLY A 154 3.39 -27.15 37.20
C GLY A 154 4.13 -27.82 36.04
N TYR A 155 3.57 -27.72 34.83
CA TYR A 155 4.28 -27.80 33.56
C TYR A 155 3.71 -26.78 32.57
#